data_AF-A0A6G3ULB0-F1
#
_entry.id   AF-A0A6G3ULB0-F1
#
_cell.length_a   1.000
_cell.length_b   1.000
_cell.length_c   1.000
_cell.angle_alpha   90.00
_cell.angle_beta   90.00
_cell.angle_gamma   90.00
#
_symmetry.space_group_name_H-M   'P 1'
#
loop_
_entity.id
_entity.type
_entity.pdbx_description
1 polymer ?
#
loop_
_entity_poly.entity_id
_entity_poly.type
_entity_poly.pdbx_seq_one_letter_code
_entity_poly.pdbx_strand_id
1 'polypeptide(L)'
;EPIRSAWEILPELAPELAEWSALFASGAARRARAEAGIPGAANRRQADDLLRDAAMFLRLVERLLVLQPVLPQPRGGRPDTG
;
A
#
# COMPACT_ATOMS: atom_id res chain seq x y z
N GLU A 1 -16.13 13.09 -2.78
CA GLU A 1 -16.15 11.62 -2.65
C GLU A 1 -14.99 11.20 -1.74
N PRO A 2 -15.13 10.16 -0.90
CA PRO A 2 -13.98 9.65 -0.14
C PRO A 2 -12.93 9.11 -1.13
N ILE A 3 -11.66 9.47 -0.91
CA ILE A 3 -10.55 8.97 -1.73
C ILE A 3 -10.39 7.48 -1.44
N ARG A 4 -10.49 6.64 -2.47
CA ARG A 4 -10.23 5.20 -2.36
C ARG A 4 -8.76 4.99 -1.98
N SER A 5 -8.50 4.19 -0.95
CA SER A 5 -7.14 3.89 -0.49
C SER A 5 -6.41 3.03 -1.52
N ALA A 6 -5.09 3.17 -1.62
CA ALA A 6 -4.26 2.27 -2.42
C ALA A 6 -4.47 0.79 -2.01
N TRP A 7 -4.72 0.53 -0.72
CA TRP A 7 -5.02 -0.80 -0.18
C TRP A 7 -6.40 -1.35 -0.59
N GLU A 8 -7.29 -0.50 -1.10
CA GLU A 8 -8.58 -0.97 -1.65
C GLU A 8 -8.46 -1.31 -3.14
N ILE A 9 -7.48 -0.73 -3.84
CA ILE A 9 -7.26 -0.94 -5.28
C ILE A 9 -6.28 -2.11 -5.52
N LEU A 10 -5.30 -2.29 -4.64
CA LEU A 10 -4.22 -3.26 -4.83
C LEU A 10 -4.70 -4.69 -5.16
N PRO A 11 -5.75 -5.26 -4.51
CA PRO A 11 -6.21 -6.61 -4.85
C PRO A 11 -6.73 -6.74 -6.29
N GLU A 12 -7.22 -5.65 -6.90
CA GLU A 12 -7.68 -5.66 -8.30
C GLU A 12 -6.50 -5.71 -9.28
N LEU A 13 -5.37 -5.10 -8.93
CA LEU A 13 -4.18 -4.98 -9.80
C LEU A 13 -3.12 -6.06 -9.55
N ALA A 14 -3.00 -6.52 -8.31
CA ALA A 14 -2.02 -7.50 -7.84
C ALA A 14 -2.71 -8.43 -6.82
N PRO A 15 -3.50 -9.41 -7.28
CA PRO A 15 -4.26 -10.29 -6.39
C PRO A 15 -3.37 -11.10 -5.45
N GLU A 16 -2.11 -11.37 -5.82
CA GLU A 16 -1.11 -12.00 -4.96
C GLU A 16 -0.74 -11.16 -3.72
N LEU A 17 -1.09 -9.87 -3.71
CA LEU A 17 -0.90 -8.96 -2.57
C LEU A 17 -2.21 -8.69 -1.81
N ALA A 18 -3.31 -9.40 -2.10
CA ALA A 18 -4.61 -9.13 -1.48
C ALA A 18 -4.60 -9.29 0.06
N GLU A 19 -3.94 -10.33 0.58
CA GLU A 19 -3.83 -10.57 2.02
C GLU A 19 -3.07 -9.44 2.73
N TRP A 20 -1.98 -8.97 2.11
CA TRP A 20 -1.22 -7.81 2.57
C TRP A 20 -2.07 -6.55 2.58
N SER A 21 -2.85 -6.36 1.52
CA SER A 21 -3.76 -5.23 1.39
C SER A 21 -4.79 -5.18 2.52
N ALA A 22 -5.41 -6.32 2.83
CA ALA A 22 -6.35 -6.44 3.94
C ALA A 22 -5.67 -6.18 5.29
N LEU A 23 -4.46 -6.70 5.50
CA LEU A 23 -3.67 -6.50 6.71
C LEU A 23 -3.41 -5.01 6.96
N PHE A 24 -2.87 -4.28 5.97
CA PHE A 24 -2.57 -2.85 6.14
C PHE A 24 -3.83 -1.98 6.21
N ALA A 25 -4.89 -2.31 5.47
CA ALA A 25 -6.18 -1.63 5.58
C ALA A 25 -6.76 -1.74 6.99
N SER A 26 -6.70 -2.94 7.60
CA SER A 26 -7.19 -3.16 8.97
C SER A 26 -6.44 -2.31 10.02
N GLY A 27 -5.17 -1.97 9.75
CA GLY A 27 -4.34 -1.13 10.60
C GLY A 27 -4.57 0.38 10.44
N ALA A 28 -5.31 0.83 9.42
CA ALA A 28 -5.41 2.24 9.05
C ALA A 28 -5.98 3.12 10.19
N ALA A 29 -7.01 2.66 10.89
CA ALA A 29 -7.58 3.39 12.03
C ALA A 29 -6.59 3.50 13.20
N ARG A 30 -5.72 2.51 13.40
CA ARG A 30 -4.66 2.55 14.41
C ARG A 30 -3.60 3.58 14.04
N ARG A 31 -3.16 3.56 12.78
CA ARG A 31 -2.21 4.53 12.22
C ARG A 31 -2.75 5.96 12.34
N ALA A 32 -3.99 6.20 11.95
CA ALA A 32 -4.62 7.52 12.05
C ALA A 32 -4.63 8.07 13.49
N ARG A 33 -4.94 7.22 14.48
CA ARG A 33 -4.86 7.60 15.91
C ARG A 33 -3.43 7.94 16.34
N ALA A 34 -2.45 7.16 15.89
CA ALA A 34 -1.04 7.40 16.21
C ALA A 34 -0.53 8.71 15.56
N GLU A 35 -0.90 8.98 14.30
CA GLU A 35 -0.58 10.22 13.58
C GLU A 35 -1.21 11.46 14.21
N ALA A 36 -2.40 11.29 14.81
CA ALA A 36 -3.05 12.33 15.60
C ALA A 36 -2.42 12.52 17.01
N GLY A 37 -1.36 11.78 17.34
CA GLY A 37 -0.66 11.89 18.63
C GLY A 37 -1.42 11.30 19.82
N ILE A 38 -2.43 10.45 19.58
CA ILE A 38 -3.24 9.87 20.66
C ILE A 38 -2.37 8.88 21.47
N PRO A 39 -2.22 9.09 22.79
CA PRO A 39 -1.46 8.18 23.64
C PRO A 39 -2.04 6.76 23.62
N GLY A 40 -1.18 5.75 23.57
CA GLY A 40 -1.60 4.35 23.55
C GLY A 40 -2.26 3.89 22.24
N ALA A 41 -2.15 4.66 21.16
CA ALA A 41 -2.68 4.25 19.86
C ALA A 41 -2.13 2.91 19.38
N ALA A 42 -0.86 2.62 19.69
CA ALA A 42 -0.21 1.33 19.51
C ALA A 42 0.75 1.05 20.66
N ASN A 43 0.91 -0.23 21.01
CA ASN A 43 1.99 -0.67 21.91
C ASN A 43 3.25 -1.04 21.11
N ARG A 44 4.38 -1.22 21.80
CA ARG A 44 5.68 -1.52 21.18
C ARG A 44 5.64 -2.77 20.30
N ARG A 45 5.04 -3.86 20.79
CA ARG A 45 4.92 -5.11 20.04
C ARG A 45 4.12 -4.92 18.75
N GLN A 46 3.00 -4.19 18.80
CA GLN A 46 2.20 -3.87 17.63
C GLN A 46 2.97 -3.06 16.59
N ALA A 47 3.85 -2.16 17.02
CA ALA A 47 4.72 -1.40 16.14
C ALA A 47 5.80 -2.30 15.52
N ASP A 48 6.44 -3.15 16.32
CA ASP A 48 7.47 -4.09 15.85
C ASP A 48 6.89 -5.11 14.86
N ASP A 49 5.67 -5.61 15.11
CA ASP A 49 4.96 -6.51 14.21
C ASP A 49 4.63 -5.79 12.88
N LEU A 50 4.11 -4.55 12.93
CA LEU A 50 3.84 -3.76 11.73
C LEU A 50 5.11 -3.50 10.90
N LEU A 51 6.25 -3.20 11.55
CA LEU A 51 7.52 -3.00 10.86
C LEU A 51 8.02 -4.28 10.20
N ARG A 52 7.88 -5.43 10.88
CA ARG A 52 8.24 -6.74 10.32
C ARG A 52 7.39 -7.06 9.10
N ASP A 53 6.08 -6.84 9.19
CA ASP A 53 5.11 -7.08 8.12
C ASP A 53 5.41 -6.15 6.93
N ALA A 54 5.64 -4.86 7.16
CA ALA A 54 6.02 -3.90 6.12
C ALA A 54 7.32 -4.32 5.40
N ALA A 55 8.34 -4.75 6.14
CA ALA A 55 9.59 -5.20 5.55
C ALA A 55 9.42 -6.48 4.71
N MET A 56 8.54 -7.40 5.12
CA MET A 56 8.23 -8.59 4.33
C MET A 56 7.43 -8.23 3.07
N PHE A 57 6.43 -7.35 3.18
CA PHE A 57 5.68 -6.84 2.03
C PHE A 57 6.60 -6.19 0.99
N LEU A 58 7.50 -5.30 1.41
CA LEU A 58 8.44 -4.63 0.50
C LEU A 58 9.32 -5.63 -0.25
N ARG A 59 9.85 -6.65 0.43
CA ARG A 59 10.65 -7.71 -0.25
C ARG A 59 9.83 -8.48 -1.29
N LEU A 60 8.55 -8.71 -1.04
CA LEU A 60 7.66 -9.35 -2.03
C LEU A 60 7.42 -8.45 -3.23
N VAL A 61 7.10 -7.17 -3.00
CA VAL A 61 6.89 -6.19 -4.07
C VAL A 61 8.15 -6.01 -4.91
N GLU A 62 9.31 -5.84 -4.28
CA GLU A 62 10.61 -5.75 -4.97
C GLU A 62 10.86 -6.96 -5.88
N ARG A 63 10.58 -8.17 -5.38
CA ARG A 63 10.72 -9.39 -6.17
C ARG A 63 9.75 -9.43 -7.36
N LEU A 64 8.49 -9.02 -7.17
CA LEU A 64 7.50 -8.98 -8.25
C LEU A 64 7.88 -7.96 -9.33
N LEU A 65 8.37 -6.78 -8.92
CA LEU A 65 8.83 -5.73 -9.84
C LEU A 65 10.08 -6.12 -10.63
N VAL A 66 10.99 -6.92 -10.06
CA VAL A 66 12.13 -7.46 -10.81
C VAL A 66 11.67 -8.46 -11.88
N LEU A 67 10.59 -9.21 -11.62
CA LEU A 67 10.04 -10.21 -12.54
C LEU A 67 9.12 -9.61 -13.60
N GLN A 68 8.62 -8.39 -13.39
CA GLN A 68 7.79 -7.63 -14.31
C GLN A 68 8.63 -6.51 -14.94
N PRO A 69 9.07 -6.60 -16.22
CA PRO A 69 9.63 -5.43 -16.88
C PRO A 69 8.55 -4.36 -16.95
N VAL A 70 8.68 -3.29 -16.15
CA VAL A 70 7.77 -2.15 -16.24
C VAL A 70 8.03 -1.48 -17.60
N LEU A 71 7.23 -1.81 -18.60
CA LEU A 71 7.27 -1.08 -19.85
C LEU A 71 6.74 0.32 -19.54
N PRO A 72 7.50 1.40 -19.83
CA PRO A 72 6.97 2.74 -19.69
C PRO A 72 5.75 2.84 -20.61
N GLN A 73 4.57 2.98 -20.01
CA GLN A 73 3.34 3.26 -20.75
C GLN A 73 3.59 4.57 -21.52
N PRO A 74 3.57 4.56 -22.87
CA PRO A 74 3.62 5.80 -23.62
C PRO A 74 2.36 6.56 -23.24
N ARG A 75 2.54 7.65 -22.49
CA ARG A 75 1.47 8.62 -22.24
C ARG A 75 1.05 9.12 -23.60
N GLY A 76 -0.03 8.54 -24.13
CA GLY A 76 -0.61 8.92 -25.41
C GLY A 76 -0.88 10.41 -25.38
N GLY A 77 -0.07 11.16 -26.13
CA GLY A 77 -0.25 12.58 -26.31
C GLY A 77 -1.65 12.83 -26.85
N ARG A 78 -2.44 13.60 -26.12
CA ARG A 78 -3.64 14.20 -26.67
C ARG A 78 -3.15 15.31 -27.61
N PRO A 79 -3.41 15.27 -28.92
CA PRO A 79 -3.21 16.43 -29.75
C PRO A 79 -4.32 17.42 -29.39
N ASP A 80 -3.92 18.57 -28.85
CA ASP A 80 -4.77 19.75 -28.80
C ASP A 80 -4.96 20.24 -30.23
N THR A 81 -6.08 19.88 -30.84
CA THR A 81 -6.55 20.52 -32.07
C THR A 81 -7.21 21.83 -31.66
N GLY A 82 -6.66 22.94 -32.16
CA GLY A 82 -7.10 24.31 -31.89
C GLY A 82 -8.41 24.73 -32.54
#